data_AF-A0A534BWH4-F1
#
_entry.id   AF-A0A534BWH4-F1
#
_cell.length_a   1.000
_cell.length_b   1.000
_cell.length_c   1.000
_cell.angle_alpha   90.00
_cell.angle_beta   90.00
_cell.angle_gamma   90.00
#
_symmetry.space_group_name_H-M   'P 1'
#
loop_
_entity.id
_entity.type
_entity.pdbx_description
1 polymer ?
#
loop_
_entity_poly.entity_id
_entity_poly.type
_entity_poly.pdbx_seq_one_letter_code
_entity_poly.pdbx_strand_id
1 'polypeptide(L)'
;MRHTLGLKHARRALPLMAGALALILSACGGYGGSSGSGSMACGGAYGSPCPAPTITLTSPGATVSRTVKLSATAAAMGGAAVSRVDFMIDGTVVGTASAAPYSVSWDSTTVGDGNHTLTGKVSDSRSQTATSAAVTVAVKNNPVFSVAMAAAQIFPAPNSGAAGTASLTVKLASGATSGKVTLSGVSATAVTINEAFAGATGASLITLAANGGTAGEWDVPAGALLSADQVTALLQGKLYVIATSAANPAGEIRGQITPDNVTVVFSALAGSQEVPPVTITASGVAATTVDAAANTLTVHVNSTGVDDATGAEVDTGAAGASGPKLVALAKDSVNMGHWSRELATIAASDVGNFSANKLYVNVKTPADPNGAIRGQINASSTPPPAAPTLTQLKSSAFSVCGGCHTGGGTSLPASMDLTPSHIYASIVNVASVEQPALQRVKPGDPDNSYVVQKLEGAATIAGNRMPLGGPFLDQATIDQVRAWITAGAVNN
;
A
#
# COMPACT_ATOMS: atom_id res chain seq x y z
N MET A 1 -14.10 -8.05 55.77
CA MET A 1 -13.18 -9.17 55.49
C MET A 1 -11.79 -8.60 55.30
N ARG A 2 -10.88 -8.87 56.24
CA ARG A 2 -9.47 -8.45 56.19
C ARG A 2 -8.70 -9.46 55.33
N HIS A 3 -7.96 -8.97 54.34
CA HIS A 3 -6.86 -9.74 53.74
C HIS A 3 -5.54 -8.99 53.94
N THR A 4 -4.72 -9.58 54.79
CA THR A 4 -3.30 -9.31 55.04
C THR A 4 -2.43 -10.12 54.08
N LEU A 5 -1.19 -9.65 53.89
CA LEU A 5 0.06 -10.26 53.35
C LEU A 5 0.56 -9.48 52.12
N GLY A 6 1.81 -9.05 52.01
CA GLY A 6 3.00 -9.16 52.87
C GLY A 6 4.22 -8.69 52.05
N LEU A 7 4.86 -7.58 52.46
CA LEU A 7 6.06 -7.05 51.82
C LEU A 7 7.30 -7.87 52.25
N LYS A 8 7.92 -8.58 51.30
CA LYS A 8 9.26 -9.18 51.49
C LYS A 8 10.34 -8.16 51.10
N HIS A 9 11.16 -7.82 52.09
CA HIS A 9 12.42 -7.08 51.91
C HIS A 9 13.49 -8.01 51.34
N ALA A 10 14.13 -7.62 50.23
CA ALA A 10 15.39 -8.20 49.79
C ALA A 10 16.43 -7.09 49.62
N ARG A 11 17.44 -7.14 50.49
CA ARG A 11 18.58 -6.23 50.57
C ARG A 11 19.43 -6.32 49.28
N ARG A 12 19.71 -5.19 48.62
CA ARG A 12 20.78 -5.08 47.63
C ARG A 12 22.01 -4.47 48.29
N ALA A 13 23.07 -5.26 48.37
CA ALA A 13 24.39 -4.85 48.84
C ALA A 13 25.12 -4.05 47.75
N LEU A 14 25.75 -2.97 48.17
CA LEU A 14 26.60 -2.05 47.41
C LEU A 14 28.05 -2.56 47.52
N PRO A 15 28.84 -2.75 46.45
CA PRO A 15 30.28 -2.95 46.61
C PRO A 15 30.98 -1.59 46.63
N LEU A 16 31.58 -1.30 47.79
CA LEU A 16 32.55 -0.23 48.01
C LEU A 16 33.87 -0.55 47.28
N MET A 17 34.45 0.48 46.65
CA MET A 17 35.85 0.52 46.25
C MET A 17 36.78 0.32 47.46
N ALA A 18 37.80 -0.53 47.30
CA ALA A 18 38.97 -0.54 48.17
C ALA A 18 40.22 -0.44 47.28
N GLY A 19 40.86 0.73 47.33
CA GLY A 19 42.20 0.93 46.80
C GLY A 19 43.24 0.32 47.74
N ALA A 20 44.18 -0.43 47.18
CA ALA A 20 45.39 -0.86 47.86
C ALA A 20 46.59 -0.14 47.21
N LEU A 21 47.07 0.89 47.90
CA LEU A 21 48.34 1.54 47.69
C LEU A 21 49.41 0.68 48.37
N ALA A 22 50.30 0.06 47.59
CA ALA A 22 51.48 -0.64 48.09
C ALA A 22 52.74 0.08 47.60
N LEU A 23 53.45 0.67 48.56
CA LEU A 23 54.72 1.38 48.40
C LEU A 23 55.79 0.60 49.16
N ILE A 24 56.66 -0.18 48.51
CA ILE A 24 57.91 -0.65 49.14
C ILE A 24 59.07 -0.80 48.13
N LEU A 25 60.14 -0.05 48.47
CA LEU A 25 61.58 -0.22 48.27
C LEU A 25 62.26 -0.06 46.90
N SER A 26 63.00 1.04 46.88
CA SER A 26 64.19 1.36 46.11
C SER A 26 65.26 0.26 46.17
N ALA A 27 65.74 -0.19 45.00
CA ALA A 27 67.06 -0.80 44.84
C ALA A 27 67.78 -0.08 43.69
N CYS A 28 68.86 0.61 44.06
CA CYS A 28 69.81 1.25 43.16
C CYS A 28 70.57 0.18 42.39
N GLY A 29 70.54 0.27 41.06
CA GLY A 29 71.31 -0.58 40.15
C GLY A 29 71.36 0.08 38.79
N GLY A 30 72.27 1.03 38.64
CA GLY A 30 72.50 1.71 37.37
C GLY A 30 73.13 0.78 36.35
N TYR A 31 72.56 0.76 35.14
CA TYR A 31 73.30 0.59 33.90
C TYR A 31 72.76 1.60 32.89
N GLY A 32 73.62 2.55 32.55
CA GLY A 32 73.37 3.53 31.50
C GLY A 32 73.30 2.86 30.13
N GLY A 33 72.37 3.33 29.32
CA GLY A 33 72.20 2.88 27.95
C GLY A 33 71.15 3.71 27.21
N SER A 34 71.60 4.83 26.65
CA SER A 34 71.02 5.49 25.47
C SER A 34 69.50 5.67 25.46
N SER A 35 69.07 6.89 25.80
CA SER A 35 67.81 7.50 25.39
C SER A 35 67.74 7.63 23.86
N GLY A 36 67.47 6.52 23.18
CA GLY A 36 66.87 6.52 21.86
C GLY A 36 65.37 6.53 22.05
N SER A 37 64.74 7.68 21.82
CA SER A 37 63.29 7.81 21.66
C SER A 37 62.85 7.15 20.34
N GLY A 38 63.12 5.86 20.20
CA GLY A 38 62.51 4.98 19.24
C GLY A 38 61.27 4.39 19.90
N SER A 39 60.10 4.68 19.33
CA SER A 39 58.83 4.07 19.70
C SER A 39 59.01 2.58 19.99
N MET A 40 58.94 2.17 21.26
CA MET A 40 58.94 0.75 21.62
C MET A 40 57.72 0.13 20.94
N ALA A 41 57.97 -0.61 19.86
CA ALA A 41 56.95 -1.39 19.20
C ALA A 41 56.43 -2.42 20.21
N CYS A 42 55.10 -2.49 20.35
CA CYS A 42 54.44 -3.52 21.12
C CYS A 42 54.79 -4.92 20.57
N GLY A 43 54.78 -5.96 21.42
CA GLY A 43 54.97 -7.36 21.00
C GLY A 43 56.39 -7.96 21.09
N GLY A 44 57.35 -7.29 21.75
CA GLY A 44 58.61 -7.93 22.13
C GLY A 44 58.43 -8.97 23.25
N ALA A 45 59.42 -9.85 23.49
CA ALA A 45 59.38 -10.90 24.53
C ALA A 45 59.11 -10.39 25.97
N TYR A 46 59.28 -9.08 26.19
CA TYR A 46 59.00 -8.36 27.44
C TYR A 46 58.13 -7.10 27.24
N GLY A 47 57.53 -6.90 26.06
CA GLY A 47 56.73 -5.71 25.73
C GLY A 47 55.24 -5.91 26.03
N SER A 48 54.51 -4.82 26.24
CA SER A 48 53.04 -4.86 26.35
C SER A 48 52.42 -5.44 25.06
N PRO A 49 51.31 -6.20 25.16
CA PRO A 49 50.62 -6.73 23.98
C PRO A 49 50.19 -5.59 23.06
N CYS A 50 50.26 -5.82 21.75
CA CYS A 50 49.82 -4.82 20.79
C CYS A 50 48.33 -4.52 20.94
N PRO A 51 47.91 -3.24 20.89
CA PRO A 51 46.50 -2.90 20.92
C PRO A 51 45.79 -3.55 19.73
N ALA A 52 44.62 -4.13 19.97
CA ALA A 52 43.82 -4.74 18.91
C ALA A 52 43.27 -3.65 17.96
N PRO A 53 43.11 -3.95 16.66
CA PRO A 53 42.40 -3.07 15.74
C PRO A 53 40.91 -2.94 16.13
N THR A 54 40.24 -1.95 15.57
CA THR A 54 38.78 -1.77 15.71
C THR A 54 38.08 -1.98 14.38
N ILE A 55 36.88 -2.54 14.40
CA ILE A 55 36.04 -2.71 13.21
C ILE A 55 34.56 -2.49 13.56
N THR A 56 33.84 -1.82 12.67
CA THR A 56 32.38 -1.66 12.75
C THR A 56 31.79 -1.85 11.36
N LEU A 57 30.76 -2.69 11.25
CA LEU A 57 30.01 -2.85 10.02
C LEU A 57 29.12 -1.62 9.79
N THR A 58 29.08 -1.12 8.56
CA THR A 58 28.28 0.05 8.18
C THR A 58 27.16 -0.29 7.17
N SER A 59 27.19 -1.48 6.60
CA SER A 59 26.21 -2.01 5.64
C SER A 59 26.25 -3.53 5.69
N PRO A 60 25.11 -4.23 5.55
CA PRO A 60 23.80 -3.76 5.08
C PRO A 60 22.80 -3.45 6.20
N GLY A 61 21.59 -3.04 5.80
CA GLY A 61 20.45 -2.91 6.68
C GLY A 61 19.83 -4.26 7.08
N ALA A 62 18.67 -4.22 7.73
CA ALA A 62 18.04 -5.39 8.36
C ALA A 62 17.54 -6.46 7.38
N THR A 63 17.16 -6.09 6.15
CA THR A 63 16.66 -7.03 5.13
C THR A 63 17.45 -6.86 3.85
N VAL A 64 17.83 -7.98 3.22
CA VAL A 64 18.70 -8.01 2.04
C VAL A 64 18.25 -9.07 1.03
N SER A 65 18.59 -8.86 -0.23
CA SER A 65 18.33 -9.80 -1.33
C SER A 65 19.26 -9.53 -2.51
N ARG A 66 19.36 -10.49 -3.44
CA ARG A 66 20.21 -10.41 -4.64
C ARG A 66 21.67 -10.08 -4.27
N THR A 67 22.31 -9.19 -5.01
CA THR A 67 23.66 -8.71 -4.71
C THR A 67 23.62 -7.57 -3.71
N VAL A 68 24.36 -7.72 -2.62
CA VAL A 68 24.39 -6.81 -1.47
C VAL A 68 25.80 -6.27 -1.30
N LYS A 69 25.93 -4.94 -1.16
CA LYS A 69 27.22 -4.34 -0.80
C LYS A 69 27.42 -4.39 0.70
N LEU A 70 28.41 -5.16 1.15
CA LEU A 70 28.86 -5.19 2.54
C LEU A 70 29.92 -4.10 2.72
N SER A 71 29.92 -3.39 3.84
CA SER A 71 30.89 -2.32 4.10
C SER A 71 31.23 -2.23 5.58
N ALA A 72 32.48 -1.86 5.87
CA ALA A 72 32.98 -1.71 7.23
C ALA A 72 33.92 -0.50 7.35
N THR A 73 33.96 0.08 8.54
CA THR A 73 35.03 0.98 8.96
C THR A 73 35.99 0.18 9.84
N ALA A 74 37.27 0.19 9.50
CA ALA A 74 38.31 -0.51 10.25
C ALA A 74 39.50 0.42 10.49
N ALA A 75 40.10 0.34 11.68
CA ALA A 75 41.26 1.12 12.06
C ALA A 75 42.26 0.25 12.83
N ALA A 76 43.54 0.40 12.52
CA ALA A 76 44.63 -0.23 13.24
C ALA A 76 45.15 0.70 14.33
N MET A 77 45.69 0.12 15.41
CA MET A 77 46.13 0.86 16.59
C MET A 77 47.65 0.85 16.73
N GLY A 78 48.19 1.83 17.47
CA GLY A 78 49.62 1.90 17.78
C GLY A 78 50.53 2.03 16.56
N GLY A 79 50.07 2.66 15.47
CA GLY A 79 50.85 2.85 14.23
C GLY A 79 50.96 1.63 13.32
N ALA A 80 50.15 0.58 13.52
CA ALA A 80 49.97 -0.47 12.53
C ALA A 80 49.09 0.02 11.36
N ALA A 81 49.08 -0.73 10.27
CA ALA A 81 48.14 -0.55 9.17
C ALA A 81 47.15 -1.72 9.13
N VAL A 82 45.91 -1.47 8.69
CA VAL A 82 44.95 -2.55 8.43
C VAL A 82 45.41 -3.32 7.19
N SER A 83 45.59 -4.64 7.33
CA SER A 83 46.02 -5.52 6.24
C SER A 83 44.83 -6.02 5.42
N ARG A 84 43.73 -6.40 6.08
CA ARG A 84 42.48 -6.82 5.42
C ARG A 84 41.29 -6.80 6.36
N VAL A 85 40.10 -6.80 5.76
CA VAL A 85 38.81 -7.06 6.40
C VAL A 85 38.15 -8.23 5.70
N ASP A 86 37.89 -9.30 6.44
CA ASP A 86 37.12 -10.47 6.00
C ASP A 86 35.66 -10.27 6.42
N PHE A 87 34.74 -10.33 5.46
CA PHE A 87 33.29 -10.27 5.70
C PHE A 87 32.73 -11.69 5.75
N MET A 88 31.94 -12.00 6.76
CA MET A 88 31.45 -13.37 7.02
C MET A 88 29.95 -13.41 7.26
N ILE A 89 29.28 -14.38 6.63
CA ILE A 89 27.88 -14.76 6.87
C ILE A 89 27.87 -16.12 7.56
N ASP A 90 27.24 -16.20 8.73
CA ASP A 90 27.19 -17.39 9.58
C ASP A 90 28.57 -18.03 9.83
N GLY A 91 29.57 -17.18 10.00
CA GLY A 91 30.96 -17.58 10.22
C GLY A 91 31.75 -17.95 8.96
N THR A 92 31.11 -18.01 7.79
CA THR A 92 31.77 -18.31 6.50
C THR A 92 32.17 -17.02 5.80
N VAL A 93 33.44 -16.91 5.37
CA VAL A 93 33.93 -15.73 4.64
C VAL A 93 33.28 -15.66 3.25
N VAL A 94 32.59 -14.56 2.97
CA VAL A 94 31.93 -14.30 1.68
C VAL A 94 32.69 -13.29 0.83
N GLY A 95 33.66 -12.59 1.41
CA GLY A 95 34.54 -11.69 0.68
C GLY A 95 35.59 -11.05 1.58
N THR A 96 36.68 -10.58 0.98
CA THR A 96 37.78 -9.92 1.67
C THR A 96 38.12 -8.60 0.98
N ALA A 97 38.31 -7.53 1.76
CA ALA A 97 38.79 -6.24 1.28
C ALA A 97 40.15 -5.92 1.90
N SER A 98 41.17 -5.66 1.07
CA SER A 98 42.55 -5.36 1.51
C SER A 98 42.87 -3.86 1.56
N ALA A 99 41.96 -2.99 1.10
CA ALA A 99 42.15 -1.55 1.08
C ALA A 99 40.86 -0.79 1.41
N ALA A 100 40.99 0.42 1.94
CA ALA A 100 39.88 1.33 2.18
C ALA A 100 39.40 1.99 0.86
N PRO A 101 38.09 2.23 0.67
CA PRO A 101 36.98 1.86 1.55
C PRO A 101 36.74 0.33 1.58
N TYR A 102 36.67 -0.27 2.77
CA TYR A 102 36.52 -1.71 2.93
C TYR A 102 35.10 -2.14 2.57
N SER A 103 34.94 -2.69 1.37
CA SER A 103 33.66 -3.16 0.87
C SER A 103 33.80 -4.34 -0.06
N VAL A 104 32.78 -5.20 -0.08
CA VAL A 104 32.66 -6.35 -0.98
C VAL A 104 31.23 -6.49 -1.48
N SER A 105 31.06 -7.07 -2.66
CA SER A 105 29.76 -7.48 -3.18
C SER A 105 29.52 -8.93 -2.79
N TRP A 106 28.39 -9.19 -2.12
CA TRP A 106 27.97 -10.52 -1.72
C TRP A 106 26.70 -10.91 -2.49
N ASP A 107 26.69 -12.09 -3.10
CA ASP A 107 25.49 -12.68 -3.67
C ASP A 107 24.70 -13.41 -2.58
N SER A 108 23.60 -12.82 -2.12
CA SER A 108 22.78 -13.41 -1.06
C SER A 108 22.04 -14.67 -1.48
N THR A 109 22.00 -15.02 -2.77
CA THR A 109 21.43 -16.30 -3.23
C THR A 109 22.31 -17.50 -2.88
N THR A 110 23.53 -17.25 -2.38
CA THR A 110 24.44 -18.28 -1.86
C THR A 110 24.01 -18.84 -0.51
N VAL A 111 23.04 -18.22 0.16
CA VAL A 111 22.42 -18.70 1.41
C VAL A 111 20.89 -18.79 1.25
N GLY A 112 20.23 -19.54 2.14
CA GLY A 112 18.77 -19.64 2.14
C GLY A 112 18.08 -18.34 2.59
N ASP A 113 16.76 -18.26 2.41
CA ASP A 113 15.98 -17.18 3.00
C ASP A 113 15.84 -17.37 4.53
N GLY A 114 15.84 -16.28 5.28
CA GLY A 114 15.78 -16.29 6.75
C GLY A 114 16.79 -15.38 7.42
N ASN A 115 16.94 -15.52 8.73
CA ASN A 115 17.88 -14.72 9.52
C ASN A 115 19.29 -15.31 9.44
N HIS A 116 20.26 -14.47 9.08
CA HIS A 116 21.68 -14.77 9.03
C HIS A 116 22.48 -13.81 9.90
N THR A 117 23.65 -14.24 10.34
CA THR A 117 24.55 -13.44 11.17
C THR A 117 25.72 -12.91 10.34
N LEU A 118 25.78 -11.59 10.15
CA LEU A 118 26.89 -10.90 9.51
C LEU A 118 27.91 -10.45 10.55
N THR A 119 29.18 -10.73 10.29
CA THR A 119 30.32 -10.21 11.05
C THR A 119 31.44 -9.75 10.11
N GLY A 120 32.24 -8.79 10.55
CA GLY A 120 33.49 -8.42 9.89
C GLY A 120 34.67 -8.71 10.80
N LYS A 121 35.73 -9.32 10.26
CA LYS A 121 36.99 -9.55 10.97
C LYS A 121 38.10 -8.72 10.33
N VAL A 122 38.69 -7.81 11.09
CA VAL A 122 39.87 -7.05 10.66
C VAL A 122 41.15 -7.76 11.10
N SER A 123 42.16 -7.75 10.24
CA SER A 123 43.54 -8.16 10.57
C SER A 123 44.51 -7.03 10.21
N ASP A 124 45.47 -6.73 11.08
CA ASP A 124 46.45 -5.65 10.88
C ASP A 124 47.85 -6.16 10.48
N SER A 125 48.79 -5.23 10.27
CA SER A 125 50.17 -5.51 9.86
C SER A 125 51.05 -6.12 10.97
N ARG A 126 50.49 -6.32 12.16
CA ARG A 126 51.13 -6.96 13.32
C ARG A 126 50.41 -8.24 13.73
N SER A 127 49.59 -8.79 12.84
CA SER A 127 48.80 -10.01 13.06
C SER A 127 47.79 -9.90 14.21
N GLN A 128 47.47 -8.69 14.67
CA GLN A 128 46.37 -8.49 15.59
C GLN A 128 45.05 -8.52 14.84
N THR A 129 44.01 -9.04 15.49
CA THR A 129 42.68 -9.18 14.89
C THR A 129 41.60 -8.70 15.83
N ALA A 130 40.47 -8.28 15.26
CA ALA A 130 39.24 -8.00 15.97
C ALA A 130 38.04 -8.37 15.10
N THR A 131 36.95 -8.79 15.74
CA THR A 131 35.68 -9.08 15.08
C THR A 131 34.67 -8.03 15.50
N SER A 132 33.85 -7.56 14.56
CA SER A 132 32.77 -6.61 14.84
C SER A 132 31.71 -7.23 15.74
N ALA A 133 30.83 -6.38 16.27
CA ALA A 133 29.54 -6.88 16.74
C ALA A 133 28.81 -7.60 15.60
N ALA A 134 28.03 -8.62 15.95
CA ALA A 134 27.18 -9.34 15.02
C ALA A 134 25.99 -8.48 14.59
N VAL A 135 25.71 -8.46 13.30
CA VAL A 135 24.51 -7.84 12.71
C VAL A 135 23.62 -8.95 12.17
N THR A 136 22.39 -9.05 12.66
CA THR A 136 21.40 -9.97 12.09
C THR A 136 20.79 -9.36 10.82
N VAL A 137 20.79 -10.12 9.73
CA VAL A 137 20.20 -9.74 8.45
C VAL A 137 19.18 -10.78 8.01
N ALA A 138 18.02 -10.35 7.55
CA ALA A 138 16.98 -11.20 6.98
C ALA A 138 17.17 -11.27 5.46
N VAL A 139 17.57 -12.44 4.95
CA VAL A 139 17.67 -12.71 3.51
C VAL A 139 16.29 -13.05 2.97
N LYS A 140 15.85 -12.32 1.93
CA LYS A 140 14.55 -12.48 1.26
C LYS A 140 14.71 -12.53 -0.26
N ASN A 141 15.30 -13.59 -0.80
CA ASN A 141 15.44 -13.80 -2.23
C ASN A 141 14.17 -14.33 -2.90
N ASN A 142 13.27 -14.96 -2.14
CA ASN A 142 12.06 -15.62 -2.64
C ASN A 142 10.80 -15.14 -1.89
N PRO A 143 10.50 -13.82 -1.87
CA PRO A 143 9.31 -13.31 -1.22
C PRO A 143 8.04 -13.98 -1.74
N VAL A 144 7.13 -14.25 -0.80
CA VAL A 144 5.78 -14.73 -1.07
C VAL A 144 4.83 -13.56 -0.85
N PHE A 145 4.03 -13.26 -1.88
CA PHE A 145 3.03 -12.21 -1.85
C PHE A 145 1.64 -12.83 -1.69
N SER A 146 0.92 -12.39 -0.67
CA SER A 146 -0.49 -12.72 -0.47
C SER A 146 -1.35 -11.55 -0.95
N VAL A 147 -2.23 -11.81 -1.90
CA VAL A 147 -3.03 -10.78 -2.57
C VAL A 147 -4.51 -11.06 -2.38
N ALA A 148 -5.25 -10.10 -1.84
CA ALA A 148 -6.70 -10.12 -1.83
C ALA A 148 -7.25 -9.41 -3.08
N MET A 149 -8.19 -10.04 -3.78
CA MET A 149 -8.79 -9.53 -5.01
C MET A 149 -10.27 -9.22 -4.78
N ALA A 150 -10.70 -8.03 -5.22
CA ALA A 150 -12.09 -7.59 -5.14
C ALA A 150 -12.45 -6.65 -6.29
N ALA A 151 -13.75 -6.54 -6.56
CA ALA A 151 -14.29 -5.64 -7.59
C ALA A 151 -14.01 -4.17 -7.28
N ALA A 152 -14.09 -3.80 -6.01
CA ALA A 152 -13.84 -2.45 -5.50
C ALA A 152 -12.41 -1.93 -5.73
N GLN A 153 -11.48 -2.77 -6.18
CA GLN A 153 -10.12 -2.35 -6.55
C GLN A 153 -9.96 -2.00 -8.05
N ILE A 154 -11.04 -2.06 -8.83
CA ILE A 154 -11.09 -1.65 -10.24
C ILE A 154 -11.80 -0.30 -10.34
N PHE A 155 -11.42 0.55 -11.31
CA PHE A 155 -12.03 1.85 -11.54
C PHE A 155 -12.47 2.01 -12.99
N PRO A 156 -13.77 2.31 -13.25
CA PRO A 156 -14.88 2.23 -12.29
C PRO A 156 -15.07 0.81 -11.75
N ALA A 157 -15.52 0.66 -10.50
CA ALA A 157 -15.68 -0.65 -9.88
C ALA A 157 -16.82 -1.43 -10.57
N PRO A 158 -16.56 -2.62 -11.11
CA PRO A 158 -17.60 -3.47 -11.66
C PRO A 158 -18.50 -3.93 -10.52
N ASN A 159 -19.74 -4.22 -10.86
CA ASN A 159 -20.69 -4.67 -9.88
C ASN A 159 -20.61 -6.19 -9.71
N SER A 160 -19.77 -6.61 -8.78
CA SER A 160 -19.55 -8.02 -8.52
C SER A 160 -19.33 -8.29 -7.04
N GLY A 161 -19.98 -9.34 -6.54
CA GLY A 161 -19.71 -9.92 -5.21
C GLY A 161 -18.59 -10.99 -5.25
N ALA A 162 -17.93 -11.17 -6.39
CA ALA A 162 -16.83 -12.10 -6.52
C ALA A 162 -15.64 -11.69 -5.64
N ALA A 163 -14.87 -12.69 -5.23
CA ALA A 163 -13.67 -12.51 -4.43
C ALA A 163 -12.58 -13.46 -4.91
N GLY A 164 -11.32 -13.12 -4.62
CA GLY A 164 -10.21 -14.02 -4.91
C GLY A 164 -9.02 -13.79 -4.00
N THR A 165 -8.14 -14.79 -3.93
CA THR A 165 -6.86 -14.71 -3.24
C THR A 165 -5.76 -15.23 -4.14
N ALA A 166 -4.61 -14.55 -4.19
CA ALA A 166 -3.40 -15.06 -4.83
C ALA A 166 -2.30 -15.31 -3.79
N SER A 167 -1.52 -16.36 -4.01
CA SER A 167 -0.24 -16.62 -3.34
C SER A 167 0.83 -16.76 -4.41
N LEU A 168 1.70 -15.75 -4.53
CA LEU A 168 2.71 -15.67 -5.58
C LEU A 168 4.11 -15.66 -4.97
N THR A 169 5.02 -16.48 -5.49
CA THR A 169 6.43 -16.48 -5.12
C THR A 169 7.26 -15.98 -6.29
N VAL A 170 8.12 -14.99 -6.05
CA VAL A 170 9.02 -14.45 -7.09
C VAL A 170 10.45 -14.58 -6.63
N LYS A 171 11.29 -15.25 -7.43
CA LYS A 171 12.74 -15.29 -7.20
C LYS A 171 13.35 -13.97 -7.67
N LEU A 172 13.70 -13.07 -6.76
CA LEU A 172 14.11 -11.70 -7.11
C LEU A 172 15.35 -11.63 -8.01
N ALA A 173 16.25 -12.61 -7.92
CA ALA A 173 17.47 -12.62 -8.73
C ALA A 173 17.21 -12.99 -10.20
N SER A 174 16.28 -13.92 -10.46
CA SER A 174 16.00 -14.42 -11.82
C SER A 174 14.67 -13.94 -12.41
N GLY A 175 13.74 -13.45 -11.58
CA GLY A 175 12.37 -13.15 -11.98
C GLY A 175 11.46 -14.36 -12.11
N ALA A 176 11.95 -15.58 -11.80
CA ALA A 176 11.14 -16.79 -11.89
C ALA A 176 9.95 -16.69 -10.94
N THR A 177 8.75 -16.84 -11.48
CA THR A 177 7.49 -16.63 -10.78
C THR A 177 6.70 -17.93 -10.75
N SER A 178 6.15 -18.24 -9.57
CA SER A 178 5.24 -19.36 -9.37
C SER A 178 4.13 -18.95 -8.42
N GLY A 179 3.06 -19.73 -8.35
CA GLY A 179 1.97 -19.45 -7.45
C GLY A 179 0.61 -19.87 -8.00
N LYS A 180 -0.42 -19.50 -7.25
CA LYS A 180 -1.81 -19.84 -7.53
C LYS A 180 -2.73 -18.67 -7.22
N VAL A 181 -3.83 -18.59 -7.93
CA VAL A 181 -4.99 -17.74 -7.67
C VAL A 181 -6.21 -18.63 -7.44
N THR A 182 -6.99 -18.34 -6.41
CA THR A 182 -8.26 -19.01 -6.11
C THR A 182 -9.38 -17.98 -6.16
N LEU A 183 -10.43 -18.26 -6.93
CA LEU A 183 -11.57 -17.38 -7.17
C LEU A 183 -12.86 -17.97 -6.60
N SER A 184 -13.77 -17.09 -6.17
CA SER A 184 -15.12 -17.42 -5.72
C SER A 184 -16.13 -16.44 -6.30
N GLY A 185 -17.33 -16.94 -6.64
CA GLY A 185 -18.42 -16.10 -7.16
C GLY A 185 -18.25 -15.61 -8.60
N VAL A 186 -17.27 -16.13 -9.36
CA VAL A 186 -17.03 -15.76 -10.76
C VAL A 186 -16.65 -16.97 -11.61
N SER A 187 -17.19 -17.02 -12.83
CA SER A 187 -16.68 -17.88 -13.92
C SER A 187 -15.69 -17.07 -14.77
N ALA A 188 -14.43 -17.06 -14.36
CA ALA A 188 -13.41 -16.24 -15.02
C ALA A 188 -13.07 -16.78 -16.42
N THR A 189 -12.93 -15.88 -17.39
CA THR A 189 -12.47 -16.18 -18.76
C THR A 189 -10.96 -16.11 -18.88
N ALA A 190 -10.31 -15.28 -18.06
CA ALA A 190 -8.86 -15.21 -17.94
C ALA A 190 -8.45 -14.70 -16.56
N VAL A 191 -7.25 -15.09 -16.12
CA VAL A 191 -6.57 -14.52 -14.96
C VAL A 191 -5.16 -14.16 -15.37
N THR A 192 -4.74 -12.92 -15.11
CA THR A 192 -3.44 -12.41 -15.54
C THR A 192 -2.75 -11.61 -14.43
N ILE A 193 -1.42 -11.59 -14.46
CA ILE A 193 -0.58 -10.65 -13.73
C ILE A 193 -0.18 -9.54 -14.71
N ASN A 194 -0.47 -8.29 -14.34
CA ASN A 194 -0.30 -7.13 -15.19
C ASN A 194 0.55 -6.05 -14.50
N GLU A 195 1.10 -5.13 -15.28
CA GLU A 195 1.93 -4.01 -14.80
C GLU A 195 1.16 -2.68 -14.81
N ALA A 196 0.65 -2.25 -13.66
CA ALA A 196 0.20 -0.90 -13.35
C ALA A 196 0.03 -0.70 -11.84
N PHE A 197 0.11 0.54 -11.38
CA PHE A 197 -0.31 0.88 -10.01
C PHE A 197 -1.82 0.74 -9.83
N ALA A 198 -2.26 0.71 -8.57
CA ALA A 198 -3.68 0.74 -8.24
C ALA A 198 -4.32 2.02 -8.80
N GLY A 199 -5.50 1.90 -9.41
CA GLY A 199 -6.16 3.03 -10.09
C GLY A 199 -5.82 3.17 -11.58
N ALA A 200 -4.97 2.29 -12.13
CA ALA A 200 -4.61 2.25 -13.55
C ALA A 200 -4.68 0.83 -14.14
N THR A 201 -4.80 0.78 -15.46
CA THR A 201 -4.75 -0.43 -16.27
C THR A 201 -3.47 -0.44 -17.08
N GLY A 202 -2.89 -1.61 -17.32
CA GLY A 202 -1.60 -1.74 -17.99
C GLY A 202 -1.39 -3.12 -18.58
N ALA A 203 -0.22 -3.33 -19.17
CA ALA A 203 0.09 -4.51 -19.99
C ALA A 203 -0.01 -5.82 -19.19
N SER A 204 -0.51 -6.87 -19.84
CA SER A 204 -0.46 -8.24 -19.30
C SER A 204 0.96 -8.79 -19.41
N LEU A 205 1.48 -9.32 -18.31
CA LEU A 205 2.82 -9.89 -18.20
C LEU A 205 2.79 -11.42 -18.22
N ILE A 206 1.93 -12.01 -17.38
CA ILE A 206 1.79 -13.45 -17.22
C ILE A 206 0.31 -13.81 -17.28
N THR A 207 -0.06 -14.68 -18.22
CA THR A 207 -1.39 -15.30 -18.25
C THR A 207 -1.37 -16.60 -17.46
N LEU A 208 -2.27 -16.73 -16.49
CA LEU A 208 -2.40 -17.95 -15.69
C LEU A 208 -3.21 -19.01 -16.43
N ALA A 209 -2.93 -20.27 -16.10
CA ALA A 209 -3.67 -21.43 -16.62
C ALA A 209 -4.70 -21.90 -15.61
N ALA A 210 -5.92 -22.22 -16.05
CA ALA A 210 -6.92 -22.84 -15.18
C ALA A 210 -6.38 -24.18 -14.65
N ASN A 211 -6.54 -24.42 -13.35
CA ASN A 211 -6.16 -25.67 -12.72
C ASN A 211 -7.15 -26.77 -13.13
N GLY A 212 -6.68 -27.81 -13.80
CA GLY A 212 -7.53 -28.91 -14.28
C GLY A 212 -8.11 -29.81 -13.16
N GLY A 213 -7.61 -29.69 -11.93
CA GLY A 213 -8.04 -30.49 -10.77
C GLY A 213 -9.03 -29.79 -9.84
N THR A 214 -9.05 -28.45 -9.81
CA THR A 214 -9.89 -27.67 -8.89
C THR A 214 -10.54 -26.49 -9.60
N ALA A 215 -11.88 -26.47 -9.66
CA ALA A 215 -12.63 -25.36 -10.24
C ALA A 215 -12.36 -24.05 -9.48
N GLY A 216 -12.18 -22.96 -10.22
CA GLY A 216 -11.90 -21.63 -9.65
C GLY A 216 -10.43 -21.41 -9.25
N GLU A 217 -9.57 -22.42 -9.36
CA GLU A 217 -8.13 -22.27 -9.17
C GLU A 217 -7.40 -22.04 -10.50
N TRP A 218 -6.37 -21.20 -10.47
CA TRP A 218 -5.54 -20.83 -11.62
C TRP A 218 -4.08 -20.83 -11.19
N ASP A 219 -3.23 -21.50 -11.95
CA ASP A 219 -1.80 -21.61 -11.64
C ASP A 219 -0.97 -20.69 -12.54
N VAL A 220 0.10 -20.14 -11.95
CA VAL A 220 1.17 -19.53 -12.74
C VAL A 220 1.84 -20.62 -13.58
N PRO A 221 1.95 -20.48 -14.91
CA PRO A 221 2.53 -21.51 -15.76
C PRO A 221 3.98 -21.82 -15.41
N ALA A 222 4.39 -23.08 -15.56
CA ALA A 222 5.77 -23.47 -15.36
C ALA A 222 6.72 -22.67 -16.27
N GLY A 223 7.79 -22.11 -15.70
CA GLY A 223 8.76 -21.31 -16.43
C GLY A 223 8.38 -19.84 -16.63
N ALA A 224 7.27 -19.37 -16.05
CA ALA A 224 6.91 -17.95 -16.07
C ALA A 224 8.02 -17.08 -15.46
N LEU A 225 8.36 -15.99 -16.15
CA LEU A 225 9.51 -15.15 -15.85
C LEU A 225 9.12 -13.67 -15.95
N LEU A 226 9.50 -12.90 -14.94
CA LEU A 226 9.53 -11.44 -14.99
C LEU A 226 10.92 -10.97 -15.42
N SER A 227 10.99 -9.94 -16.26
CA SER A 227 12.24 -9.25 -16.56
C SER A 227 12.81 -8.53 -15.32
N ALA A 228 14.06 -8.10 -15.37
CA ALA A 228 14.66 -7.32 -14.28
C ALA A 228 13.90 -6.02 -13.99
N ASP A 229 13.40 -5.36 -15.03
CA ASP A 229 12.59 -4.13 -14.90
C ASP A 229 11.22 -4.44 -14.29
N GLN A 230 10.60 -5.56 -14.66
CA GLN A 230 9.33 -6.01 -14.08
C GLN A 230 9.46 -6.45 -12.61
N VAL A 231 10.60 -7.04 -12.22
CA VAL A 231 10.91 -7.28 -10.81
C VAL A 231 11.08 -5.97 -10.05
N THR A 232 11.65 -4.93 -10.68
CA THR A 232 11.73 -3.59 -10.07
C THR A 232 10.34 -2.98 -9.92
N ALA A 233 9.49 -3.08 -10.94
CA ALA A 233 8.10 -2.66 -10.89
C ALA A 233 7.31 -3.42 -9.80
N LEU A 234 7.55 -4.72 -9.63
CA LEU A 234 6.97 -5.53 -8.55
C LEU A 234 7.33 -4.98 -7.17
N LEU A 235 8.62 -4.67 -6.96
CA LEU A 235 9.12 -4.14 -5.68
C LEU A 235 8.63 -2.72 -5.38
N GLN A 236 8.19 -1.98 -6.39
CA GLN A 236 7.48 -0.71 -6.24
C GLN A 236 5.97 -0.89 -5.99
N GLY A 237 5.46 -2.12 -6.02
CA GLY A 237 4.04 -2.42 -5.93
C GLY A 237 3.26 -2.05 -7.20
N LYS A 238 3.91 -2.05 -8.38
CA LYS A 238 3.32 -1.71 -9.70
C LYS A 238 2.77 -2.94 -10.44
N LEU A 239 2.68 -4.11 -9.81
CA LEU A 239 2.05 -5.29 -10.40
C LEU A 239 0.72 -5.61 -9.72
N TYR A 240 -0.22 -6.17 -10.46
CA TYR A 240 -1.52 -6.60 -9.92
C TYR A 240 -1.99 -7.89 -10.59
N VAL A 241 -2.83 -8.63 -9.88
CA VAL A 241 -3.58 -9.77 -10.42
C VAL A 241 -4.98 -9.29 -10.79
N ILE A 242 -5.49 -9.72 -11.94
CA ILE A 242 -6.86 -9.44 -12.36
C ILE A 242 -7.50 -10.70 -12.93
N ALA A 243 -8.78 -10.91 -12.59
CA ALA A 243 -9.62 -11.91 -13.23
C ALA A 243 -10.67 -11.19 -14.07
N THR A 244 -10.86 -11.62 -15.31
CA THR A 244 -11.91 -11.11 -16.21
C THR A 244 -13.01 -12.16 -16.37
N SER A 245 -14.22 -11.71 -16.72
CA SER A 245 -15.34 -12.60 -17.04
C SER A 245 -15.99 -12.17 -18.36
N ALA A 246 -16.95 -12.95 -18.85
CA ALA A 246 -17.75 -12.55 -20.00
C ALA A 246 -18.60 -11.29 -19.71
N ALA A 247 -19.05 -11.11 -18.46
CA ALA A 247 -19.84 -9.95 -18.04
C ALA A 247 -18.97 -8.71 -17.83
N ASN A 248 -17.73 -8.90 -17.35
CA ASN A 248 -16.78 -7.82 -17.08
C ASN A 248 -15.44 -8.09 -17.80
N PRO A 249 -15.37 -7.85 -19.12
CA PRO A 249 -14.16 -8.14 -19.92
C PRO A 249 -13.00 -7.19 -19.61
N ALA A 250 -13.28 -6.00 -19.06
CA ALA A 250 -12.26 -5.07 -18.58
C ALA A 250 -11.71 -5.45 -17.18
N GLY A 251 -12.31 -6.43 -16.51
CA GLY A 251 -11.97 -6.86 -15.16
C GLY A 251 -13.20 -7.11 -14.31
N GLU A 252 -13.30 -8.29 -13.70
CA GLU A 252 -14.30 -8.61 -12.67
C GLU A 252 -13.78 -8.24 -11.27
N ILE A 253 -12.57 -8.70 -10.95
CA ILE A 253 -11.92 -8.48 -9.64
C ILE A 253 -10.42 -8.30 -9.82
N ARG A 254 -9.84 -7.43 -9.00
CA ARG A 254 -8.42 -7.05 -9.05
C ARG A 254 -7.79 -7.05 -7.65
N GLY A 255 -6.52 -7.38 -7.56
CA GLY A 255 -5.71 -7.27 -6.35
C GLY A 255 -4.32 -6.72 -6.64
N GLN A 256 -3.92 -5.62 -6.00
CA GLN A 256 -2.55 -5.10 -6.12
C GLN A 256 -1.56 -6.01 -5.39
N ILE A 257 -0.43 -6.34 -6.03
CA ILE A 257 0.66 -7.07 -5.40
C ILE A 257 1.51 -6.07 -4.61
N THR A 258 1.58 -6.25 -3.29
CA THR A 258 2.21 -5.31 -2.36
C THR A 258 3.36 -5.97 -1.61
N PRO A 259 4.62 -5.50 -1.79
CA PRO A 259 5.72 -5.81 -0.89
C PRO A 259 5.50 -5.25 0.52
N ASP A 260 6.22 -5.79 1.52
CA ASP A 260 6.06 -5.41 2.94
C ASP A 260 6.18 -3.90 3.22
N ASN A 261 6.98 -3.19 2.43
CA ASN A 261 7.21 -1.74 2.55
C ASN A 261 6.20 -0.89 1.75
N VAL A 262 5.30 -1.51 0.99
CA VAL A 262 4.35 -0.84 0.13
C VAL A 262 2.93 -0.99 0.68
N THR A 263 2.26 0.13 0.90
CA THR A 263 0.85 0.17 1.33
C THR A 263 0.00 0.79 0.23
N VAL A 264 -1.16 0.19 -0.04
CA VAL A 264 -2.16 0.70 -1.01
C VAL A 264 -3.45 1.04 -0.27
N VAL A 265 -3.96 2.24 -0.49
CA VAL A 265 -5.15 2.78 0.16
C VAL A 265 -6.12 3.29 -0.88
N PHE A 266 -7.40 2.99 -0.69
CA PHE A 266 -8.48 3.49 -1.51
C PHE A 266 -9.34 4.45 -0.70
N SER A 267 -9.59 5.63 -1.24
CA SER A 267 -10.30 6.72 -0.57
C SER A 267 -11.45 7.18 -1.45
N ALA A 268 -12.69 7.16 -0.94
CA ALA A 268 -13.81 7.81 -1.64
C ALA A 268 -13.67 9.33 -1.54
N LEU A 269 -13.98 10.04 -2.63
CA LEU A 269 -13.97 11.49 -2.71
C LEU A 269 -15.40 12.00 -2.78
N ALA A 270 -15.71 13.02 -1.96
CA ALA A 270 -17.01 13.68 -1.97
C ALA A 270 -16.89 15.14 -1.49
N GLY A 271 -17.79 16.01 -1.94
CA GLY A 271 -17.83 17.41 -1.48
C GLY A 271 -18.16 17.55 0.00
N SER A 272 -18.89 16.59 0.58
CA SER A 272 -19.18 16.55 2.02
C SER A 272 -17.94 16.37 2.89
N GLN A 273 -16.82 15.93 2.31
CA GLN A 273 -15.54 15.78 3.01
C GLN A 273 -14.67 17.04 2.94
N GLU A 274 -15.04 18.03 2.13
CA GLU A 274 -14.34 19.31 2.06
C GLU A 274 -14.38 20.07 3.38
N VAL A 275 -13.44 20.99 3.55
CA VAL A 275 -13.36 21.85 4.74
C VAL A 275 -13.25 23.32 4.30
N PRO A 276 -14.36 24.09 4.36
CA PRO A 276 -15.73 23.68 4.72
C PRO A 276 -16.39 22.75 3.67
N PRO A 277 -17.43 21.96 4.05
CA PRO A 277 -18.11 21.06 3.12
C PRO A 277 -18.73 21.80 1.91
N VAL A 278 -18.61 21.20 0.73
CA VAL A 278 -19.16 21.69 -0.53
C VAL A 278 -20.37 20.86 -0.93
N THR A 279 -21.49 21.51 -1.23
CA THR A 279 -22.69 20.85 -1.76
C THR A 279 -22.54 20.67 -3.26
N ILE A 280 -21.95 19.55 -3.66
CA ILE A 280 -21.80 19.13 -5.06
C ILE A 280 -22.14 17.64 -5.19
N THR A 281 -22.61 17.25 -6.36
CA THR A 281 -22.97 15.88 -6.72
C THR A 281 -21.81 15.06 -7.26
N ALA A 282 -20.64 15.67 -7.35
CA ALA A 282 -19.43 15.03 -7.83
C ALA A 282 -18.93 13.98 -6.84
N SER A 283 -18.30 12.94 -7.37
CA SER A 283 -17.70 11.88 -6.57
C SER A 283 -16.41 11.38 -7.21
N GLY A 284 -15.65 10.59 -6.48
CA GLY A 284 -14.50 9.90 -7.05
C GLY A 284 -13.93 8.86 -6.13
N VAL A 285 -12.90 8.16 -6.62
CA VAL A 285 -12.05 7.31 -5.79
C VAL A 285 -10.60 7.59 -6.12
N ALA A 286 -9.78 7.70 -5.08
CA ALA A 286 -8.34 7.76 -5.19
C ALA A 286 -7.72 6.45 -4.71
N ALA A 287 -6.84 5.88 -5.53
CA ALA A 287 -5.94 4.81 -5.17
C ALA A 287 -4.55 5.42 -4.89
N THR A 288 -4.06 5.25 -3.67
CA THR A 288 -2.79 5.79 -3.19
C THR A 288 -1.85 4.64 -2.83
N THR A 289 -0.68 4.58 -3.45
CA THR A 289 0.40 3.65 -3.14
C THR A 289 1.55 4.42 -2.48
N VAL A 290 2.00 3.99 -1.31
CA VAL A 290 3.16 4.54 -0.61
C VAL A 290 4.21 3.46 -0.42
N ASP A 291 5.43 3.72 -0.87
CA ASP A 291 6.62 2.92 -0.57
C ASP A 291 7.42 3.62 0.54
N ALA A 292 7.38 3.06 1.74
CA ALA A 292 8.05 3.61 2.91
C ALA A 292 9.58 3.43 2.89
N ALA A 293 10.10 2.50 2.08
CA ALA A 293 11.54 2.29 1.94
C ALA A 293 12.14 3.27 0.91
N ALA A 294 11.43 3.49 -0.20
CA ALA A 294 11.85 4.42 -1.25
C ALA A 294 11.43 5.88 -0.97
N ASN A 295 10.55 6.12 0.01
CA ASN A 295 9.88 7.40 0.25
C ASN A 295 9.22 7.93 -1.03
N THR A 296 8.39 7.09 -1.66
CA THR A 296 7.63 7.48 -2.87
C THR A 296 6.13 7.37 -2.66
N LEU A 297 5.40 8.25 -3.34
CA LEU A 297 3.96 8.34 -3.37
C LEU A 297 3.48 8.23 -4.83
N THR A 298 2.60 7.28 -5.09
CA THR A 298 1.83 7.20 -6.33
C THR A 298 0.35 7.40 -6.00
N VAL A 299 -0.35 8.25 -6.75
CA VAL A 299 -1.80 8.42 -6.63
C VAL A 299 -2.43 8.40 -8.00
N HIS A 300 -3.54 7.67 -8.12
CA HIS A 300 -4.46 7.73 -9.25
C HIS A 300 -5.85 8.08 -8.72
N VAL A 301 -6.50 9.07 -9.32
CA VAL A 301 -7.85 9.52 -9.01
C VAL A 301 -8.72 9.22 -10.22
N ASN A 302 -9.92 8.68 -9.99
CA ASN A 302 -10.99 8.65 -10.98
C ASN A 302 -12.21 9.36 -10.38
N SER A 303 -12.59 10.49 -10.96
CA SER A 303 -13.72 11.32 -10.52
C SER A 303 -14.79 11.46 -11.59
N THR A 304 -16.02 11.70 -11.15
CA THR A 304 -17.20 11.99 -11.98
C THR A 304 -17.86 13.28 -11.51
N GLY A 305 -18.47 14.04 -12.43
CA GLY A 305 -19.17 15.28 -12.12
C GLY A 305 -18.26 16.50 -11.90
N VAL A 306 -16.98 16.40 -12.26
CA VAL A 306 -15.97 17.48 -12.19
C VAL A 306 -15.16 17.54 -13.50
N ASP A 307 -15.82 17.44 -14.65
CA ASP A 307 -15.15 17.40 -15.95
C ASP A 307 -14.36 18.70 -16.24
N ASP A 308 -14.82 19.81 -15.66
CA ASP A 308 -14.19 21.12 -15.66
C ASP A 308 -13.05 21.26 -14.64
N ALA A 309 -12.71 20.20 -13.89
CA ALA A 309 -11.63 20.23 -12.92
C ALA A 309 -10.33 20.78 -13.52
N THR A 310 -9.74 21.73 -12.80
CA THR A 310 -8.53 22.48 -13.18
C THR A 310 -7.28 21.97 -12.47
N GLY A 311 -7.44 21.20 -11.40
CA GLY A 311 -6.32 20.59 -10.70
C GLY A 311 -6.77 19.46 -9.79
N ALA A 312 -5.86 18.54 -9.53
CA ALA A 312 -5.98 17.58 -8.44
C ALA A 312 -4.63 17.48 -7.72
N GLU A 313 -4.67 17.25 -6.41
CA GLU A 313 -3.49 17.24 -5.57
C GLU A 313 -3.64 16.33 -4.35
N VAL A 314 -2.49 15.99 -3.78
CA VAL A 314 -2.38 15.40 -2.44
C VAL A 314 -1.86 16.49 -1.53
N ASP A 315 -2.54 16.66 -0.40
CA ASP A 315 -2.24 17.66 0.61
C ASP A 315 -2.00 16.99 1.96
N THR A 316 -1.33 17.71 2.84
CA THR A 316 -1.17 17.31 4.24
C THR A 316 -2.30 17.86 5.09
N GLY A 317 -2.93 17.03 5.91
CA GLY A 317 -4.02 17.40 6.81
C GLY A 317 -4.75 16.18 7.35
N ALA A 318 -5.12 16.22 8.63
CA ALA A 318 -6.03 15.22 9.21
C ALA A 318 -7.46 15.44 8.72
N ALA A 319 -8.34 14.45 8.92
CA ALA A 319 -9.77 14.61 8.63
C ALA A 319 -10.33 15.85 9.35
N GLY A 320 -11.05 16.71 8.62
CA GLY A 320 -11.58 17.98 9.15
C GLY A 320 -10.60 19.15 9.20
N ALA A 321 -9.34 18.98 8.76
CA ALA A 321 -8.36 20.05 8.63
C ALA A 321 -7.76 20.09 7.22
N SER A 322 -7.40 21.29 6.76
CA SER A 322 -6.65 21.51 5.51
C SER A 322 -5.21 21.87 5.84
N GLY A 323 -4.30 21.64 4.90
CA GLY A 323 -2.89 22.00 5.07
C GLY A 323 -2.16 22.12 3.74
N PRO A 324 -0.83 22.25 3.74
CA PRO A 324 -0.09 22.56 2.53
C PRO A 324 -0.09 21.40 1.54
N LYS A 325 -0.02 21.78 0.25
CA LYS A 325 0.12 20.85 -0.86
C LYS A 325 1.40 20.04 -0.75
N LEU A 326 1.27 18.72 -0.83
CA LEU A 326 2.37 17.78 -0.90
C LEU A 326 2.78 17.55 -2.37
N VAL A 327 1.82 17.13 -3.20
CA VAL A 327 2.08 16.73 -4.59
C VAL A 327 0.92 17.15 -5.50
N ALA A 328 1.24 17.71 -6.67
CA ALA A 328 0.25 17.93 -7.73
C ALA A 328 0.13 16.71 -8.65
N LEU A 329 -1.10 16.41 -9.07
CA LEU A 329 -1.45 15.36 -10.03
C LEU A 329 -1.59 15.94 -11.43
N ALA A 330 -1.31 15.13 -12.44
CA ALA A 330 -1.49 15.46 -13.85
C ALA A 330 -2.80 14.88 -14.36
N LYS A 331 -3.57 15.67 -15.13
CA LYS A 331 -4.80 15.22 -15.80
C LYS A 331 -4.44 14.26 -16.93
N ASP A 332 -5.17 13.16 -17.04
CA ASP A 332 -5.09 12.28 -18.20
C ASP A 332 -5.69 12.98 -19.44
N SER A 333 -5.06 12.79 -20.60
CA SER A 333 -5.45 13.46 -21.84
C SER A 333 -6.63 12.81 -22.55
N VAL A 334 -6.99 11.58 -22.16
CA VAL A 334 -8.07 10.77 -22.75
C VAL A 334 -9.24 10.69 -21.77
N ASN A 335 -8.97 10.37 -20.50
CA ASN A 335 -9.98 10.30 -19.46
C ASN A 335 -9.94 11.57 -18.60
N MET A 336 -10.82 12.52 -18.89
CA MET A 336 -10.84 13.82 -18.18
C MET A 336 -11.14 13.71 -16.67
N GLY A 337 -11.73 12.60 -16.21
CA GLY A 337 -11.94 12.31 -14.80
C GLY A 337 -10.74 11.64 -14.13
N HIS A 338 -9.70 11.25 -14.88
CA HIS A 338 -8.51 10.61 -14.34
C HIS A 338 -7.39 11.61 -14.09
N TRP A 339 -6.81 11.54 -12.90
CA TRP A 339 -5.64 12.32 -12.51
C TRP A 339 -4.61 11.39 -11.89
N SER A 340 -3.33 11.63 -12.14
CA SER A 340 -2.31 10.77 -11.58
C SER A 340 -0.98 11.45 -11.32
N ARG A 341 -0.23 10.86 -10.40
CA ARG A 341 1.19 11.09 -10.23
C ARG A 341 1.81 9.79 -9.77
N GLU A 342 2.74 9.25 -10.54
CA GLU A 342 3.48 8.05 -10.15
C GLU A 342 4.84 8.42 -9.56
N LEU A 343 5.25 7.67 -8.53
CA LEU A 343 6.59 7.68 -7.95
C LEU A 343 7.10 9.08 -7.55
N ALA A 344 6.22 9.95 -7.05
CA ALA A 344 6.66 11.22 -6.50
C ALA A 344 7.51 11.00 -5.26
N THR A 345 8.73 11.54 -5.24
CA THR A 345 9.58 11.56 -4.05
C THR A 345 8.92 12.41 -2.97
N ILE A 346 8.83 11.86 -1.76
CA ILE A 346 8.31 12.53 -0.56
C ILE A 346 9.35 12.44 0.56
N ALA A 347 9.21 13.24 1.62
CA ALA A 347 10.10 13.15 2.77
C ALA A 347 9.70 11.98 3.68
N ALA A 348 10.64 11.49 4.49
CA ALA A 348 10.33 10.47 5.51
C ALA A 348 9.26 10.96 6.51
N SER A 349 9.17 12.27 6.77
CA SER A 349 8.08 12.86 7.57
C SER A 349 6.71 12.72 6.91
N ASP A 350 6.65 12.70 5.57
CA ASP A 350 5.40 12.56 4.83
C ASP A 350 4.93 11.11 4.84
N VAL A 351 5.85 10.14 4.83
CA VAL A 351 5.54 8.73 5.14
C VAL A 351 4.96 8.61 6.56
N GLY A 352 5.54 9.33 7.53
CA GLY A 352 4.98 9.44 8.88
C GLY A 352 3.57 10.07 8.91
N ASN A 353 3.32 11.09 8.08
CA ASN A 353 2.00 11.70 7.92
C ASN A 353 0.99 10.72 7.30
N PHE A 354 1.39 9.95 6.28
CA PHE A 354 0.57 8.88 5.70
C PHE A 354 0.17 7.86 6.76
N SER A 355 1.13 7.32 7.53
CA SER A 355 0.86 6.36 8.61
C SER A 355 0.00 6.94 9.74
N ALA A 356 0.01 8.26 9.91
CA ALA A 356 -0.83 8.97 10.88
C ALA A 356 -2.19 9.41 10.30
N ASN A 357 -2.56 8.97 9.09
CA ASN A 357 -3.78 9.38 8.37
C ASN A 357 -3.90 10.91 8.20
N LYS A 358 -2.78 11.59 7.92
CA LYS A 358 -2.69 13.04 7.74
C LYS A 358 -2.44 13.46 6.29
N LEU A 359 -2.87 12.65 5.33
CA LEU A 359 -2.87 13.02 3.92
C LEU A 359 -4.30 12.94 3.38
N TYR A 360 -4.63 13.79 2.41
CA TYR A 360 -5.88 13.71 1.68
C TYR A 360 -5.67 14.05 0.21
N VAL A 361 -6.55 13.51 -0.63
CA VAL A 361 -6.64 13.86 -2.04
C VAL A 361 -7.73 14.91 -2.21
N ASN A 362 -7.47 15.90 -3.06
CA ASN A 362 -8.39 16.98 -3.37
C ASN A 362 -8.46 17.21 -4.89
N VAL A 363 -9.66 17.47 -5.41
CA VAL A 363 -9.90 17.85 -6.82
C VAL A 363 -10.61 19.19 -6.84
N LYS A 364 -10.10 20.11 -7.67
CA LYS A 364 -10.52 21.52 -7.74
C LYS A 364 -11.21 21.82 -9.06
N THR A 365 -12.29 22.59 -8.99
CA THR A 365 -13.00 23.14 -10.17
C THR A 365 -12.85 24.67 -10.18
N PRO A 366 -13.21 25.35 -11.29
CA PRO A 366 -13.30 26.81 -11.32
C PRO A 366 -14.30 27.36 -10.29
N ALA A 367 -15.39 26.64 -10.02
CA ALA A 367 -16.39 27.02 -9.03
C ALA A 367 -15.88 26.85 -7.59
N ASP A 368 -15.07 25.82 -7.35
CA ASP A 368 -14.55 25.45 -6.04
C ASP A 368 -13.00 25.37 -6.07
N PRO A 369 -12.30 26.53 -6.14
CA PRO A 369 -10.85 26.56 -6.32
C PRO A 369 -10.05 26.05 -5.11
N ASN A 370 -10.70 25.93 -3.95
CA ASN A 370 -10.11 25.35 -2.74
C ASN A 370 -10.32 23.83 -2.63
N GLY A 371 -11.22 23.25 -3.43
CA GLY A 371 -11.59 21.84 -3.40
C GLY A 371 -13.08 21.67 -3.67
N ALA A 372 -13.41 20.86 -4.67
CA ALA A 372 -14.77 20.44 -5.01
C ALA A 372 -15.09 19.08 -4.37
N ILE A 373 -14.14 18.15 -4.40
CA ILE A 373 -14.26 16.83 -3.77
C ILE A 373 -12.95 16.43 -3.09
N ARG A 374 -13.07 15.94 -1.85
CA ARG A 374 -11.96 15.50 -1.01
C ARG A 374 -12.14 14.05 -0.58
N GLY A 375 -11.02 13.34 -0.45
CA GLY A 375 -10.96 12.01 0.15
C GLY A 375 -9.77 11.87 1.10
N GLN A 376 -10.02 11.56 2.37
CA GLN A 376 -8.95 11.32 3.33
C GLN A 376 -8.22 10.01 3.01
N ILE A 377 -6.89 10.05 2.92
CA ILE A 377 -6.06 8.86 2.76
C ILE A 377 -5.89 8.22 4.14
N ASN A 378 -6.64 7.14 4.38
CA ASN A 378 -6.64 6.41 5.63
C ASN A 378 -6.09 5.00 5.42
N ALA A 379 -4.95 4.68 6.03
CA ALA A 379 -4.31 3.36 5.87
C ALA A 379 -5.17 2.17 6.32
N SER A 380 -6.28 2.43 7.03
CA SER A 380 -7.26 1.42 7.46
C SER A 380 -8.57 1.44 6.67
N SER A 381 -8.73 2.32 5.66
CA SER A 381 -9.96 2.34 4.87
C SER A 381 -10.02 1.16 3.90
N THR A 382 -11.15 0.48 3.88
CA THR A 382 -11.45 -0.51 2.84
C THR A 382 -11.82 0.20 1.54
N PRO A 383 -11.56 -0.40 0.37
CA PRO A 383 -12.04 0.13 -0.91
C PRO A 383 -13.55 0.41 -0.87
N PRO A 384 -14.03 1.54 -1.43
CA PRO A 384 -15.46 1.82 -1.51
C PRO A 384 -16.17 0.72 -2.31
N PRO A 385 -17.33 0.20 -1.85
CA PRO A 385 -18.07 -0.80 -2.60
C PRO A 385 -18.47 -0.26 -3.98
N ALA A 386 -18.60 -1.14 -4.97
CA ALA A 386 -19.10 -0.76 -6.28
C ALA A 386 -20.51 -0.17 -6.16
N ALA A 387 -20.78 0.90 -6.92
CA ALA A 387 -22.14 1.39 -7.05
C ALA A 387 -23.00 0.30 -7.72
N PRO A 388 -24.22 0.03 -7.23
CA PRO A 388 -25.09 -0.98 -7.81
C PRO A 388 -25.49 -0.59 -9.23
N THR A 389 -25.70 -1.58 -10.10
CA THR A 389 -26.13 -1.38 -11.48
C THR A 389 -27.64 -1.23 -11.56
N LEU A 390 -28.13 -0.61 -12.63
CA LEU A 390 -29.57 -0.58 -12.86
C LEU A 390 -30.15 -2.00 -12.99
N THR A 391 -29.39 -2.95 -13.54
CA THR A 391 -29.79 -4.35 -13.62
C THR A 391 -30.03 -4.98 -12.25
N GLN A 392 -29.21 -4.69 -11.24
CA GLN A 392 -29.47 -5.14 -9.88
C GLN A 392 -30.65 -4.39 -9.24
N LEU A 393 -30.75 -3.08 -9.46
CA LEU A 393 -31.86 -2.31 -8.91
C LEU A 393 -33.21 -2.77 -9.47
N LYS A 394 -33.27 -3.28 -10.71
CA LYS A 394 -34.46 -3.94 -11.28
C LYS A 394 -34.92 -5.14 -10.43
N SER A 395 -34.00 -5.93 -9.89
CA SER A 395 -34.31 -7.11 -9.08
C SER A 395 -34.38 -6.84 -7.58
N SER A 396 -33.90 -5.68 -7.11
CA SER A 396 -34.04 -5.22 -5.73
C SER A 396 -35.06 -4.08 -5.61
N ALA A 397 -34.60 -2.82 -5.61
CA ALA A 397 -35.38 -1.64 -5.28
C ALA A 397 -36.60 -1.40 -6.18
N PHE A 398 -36.48 -1.70 -7.48
CA PHE A 398 -37.56 -1.49 -8.46
C PHE A 398 -38.44 -2.73 -8.67
N SER A 399 -38.05 -3.90 -8.16
CA SER A 399 -38.81 -5.15 -8.35
C SER A 399 -40.24 -5.05 -7.80
N VAL A 400 -40.39 -4.43 -6.62
CA VAL A 400 -41.68 -4.22 -5.94
C VAL A 400 -42.56 -3.17 -6.64
N CYS A 401 -41.98 -2.33 -7.49
CA CYS A 401 -42.67 -1.27 -8.21
C CYS A 401 -43.07 -1.71 -9.63
N GLY A 402 -42.30 -2.62 -10.24
CA GLY A 402 -42.47 -3.07 -11.63
C GLY A 402 -43.82 -3.71 -11.92
N GLY A 403 -44.47 -4.34 -10.94
CA GLY A 403 -45.79 -4.95 -11.10
C GLY A 403 -46.95 -3.96 -11.25
N CYS A 404 -46.78 -2.72 -10.77
CA CYS A 404 -47.79 -1.65 -10.89
C CYS A 404 -47.42 -0.61 -11.95
N HIS A 405 -46.14 -0.49 -12.30
CA HIS A 405 -45.62 0.44 -13.28
C HIS A 405 -45.20 -0.30 -14.56
N THR A 406 -46.18 -0.73 -15.35
CA THR A 406 -45.98 -1.53 -16.57
C THR A 406 -46.20 -0.75 -17.87
N GLY A 407 -46.34 0.58 -17.79
CA GLY A 407 -46.72 1.42 -18.93
C GLY A 407 -48.20 1.32 -19.35
N GLY A 408 -48.64 2.23 -20.23
CA GLY A 408 -49.97 2.17 -20.87
C GLY A 408 -50.87 3.43 -20.79
N GLY A 409 -50.42 4.57 -20.26
CA GLY A 409 -51.27 5.77 -20.14
C GLY A 409 -50.52 7.10 -19.92
N THR A 410 -51.25 8.22 -19.81
CA THR A 410 -50.69 9.58 -19.66
C THR A 410 -50.57 10.06 -18.20
N SER A 411 -51.05 9.28 -17.23
CA SER A 411 -50.98 9.56 -15.79
C SER A 411 -50.25 8.46 -15.03
N LEU A 412 -49.71 8.75 -13.85
CA LEU A 412 -49.12 7.73 -12.97
C LEU A 412 -50.21 6.77 -12.43
N PRO A 413 -49.93 5.46 -12.30
CA PRO A 413 -48.66 4.79 -12.61
C PRO A 413 -48.45 4.46 -14.11
N ALA A 414 -49.49 4.57 -14.94
CA ALA A 414 -49.50 4.14 -16.34
C ALA A 414 -48.52 4.90 -17.28
N SER A 415 -48.04 6.09 -16.90
CA SER A 415 -47.03 6.88 -17.62
C SER A 415 -45.57 6.51 -17.25
N MET A 416 -45.39 5.45 -16.47
CA MET A 416 -44.09 4.95 -16.03
C MET A 416 -44.04 3.44 -16.26
N ASP A 417 -42.96 3.00 -16.90
CA ASP A 417 -42.71 1.61 -17.26
C ASP A 417 -41.38 1.20 -16.63
N LEU A 418 -41.48 0.50 -15.51
CA LEU A 418 -40.35 -0.03 -14.74
C LEU A 418 -40.05 -1.48 -15.12
N THR A 419 -40.61 -2.00 -16.23
CA THR A 419 -40.24 -3.32 -16.73
C THR A 419 -38.76 -3.34 -17.14
N PRO A 420 -38.10 -4.52 -17.09
CA PRO A 420 -36.66 -4.62 -17.30
C PRO A 420 -36.15 -4.01 -18.62
N SER A 421 -36.97 -3.99 -19.67
CA SER A 421 -36.64 -3.45 -21.00
C SER A 421 -36.85 -1.94 -21.14
N HIS A 422 -37.65 -1.31 -20.27
CA HIS A 422 -38.07 0.08 -20.45
C HIS A 422 -37.67 1.02 -19.31
N ILE A 423 -37.33 0.48 -18.14
CA ILE A 423 -37.07 1.27 -16.92
C ILE A 423 -36.06 2.41 -17.11
N TYR A 424 -34.92 2.17 -17.76
CA TYR A 424 -33.89 3.21 -17.91
C TYR A 424 -34.46 4.44 -18.64
N ALA A 425 -35.05 4.21 -19.81
CA ALA A 425 -35.68 5.25 -20.61
C ALA A 425 -36.91 5.88 -19.94
N SER A 426 -37.53 5.18 -18.98
CA SER A 426 -38.70 5.68 -18.27
C SER A 426 -38.36 6.58 -17.08
N ILE A 427 -37.17 6.46 -16.49
CA ILE A 427 -36.83 7.18 -15.24
C ILE A 427 -35.63 8.12 -15.37
N VAL A 428 -34.60 7.79 -16.15
CA VAL A 428 -33.36 8.57 -16.19
C VAL A 428 -33.53 9.77 -17.12
N ASN A 429 -33.25 10.97 -16.62
CA ASN A 429 -33.43 12.25 -17.31
C ASN A 429 -34.88 12.55 -17.75
N VAL A 430 -35.88 11.84 -17.22
CA VAL A 430 -37.30 12.05 -17.54
C VAL A 430 -37.93 12.94 -16.47
N ALA A 431 -38.66 13.99 -16.88
CA ALA A 431 -39.39 14.85 -15.94
C ALA A 431 -40.46 14.06 -15.16
N SER A 432 -40.62 14.38 -13.87
CA SER A 432 -41.71 13.83 -13.08
C SER A 432 -43.05 14.43 -13.52
N VAL A 433 -44.10 13.60 -13.59
CA VAL A 433 -45.44 14.06 -13.94
C VAL A 433 -46.07 14.85 -12.80
N GLU A 434 -45.85 14.42 -11.56
CA GLU A 434 -46.40 15.05 -10.37
C GLU A 434 -45.62 16.31 -9.96
N GLN A 435 -44.31 16.36 -10.27
CA GLN A 435 -43.45 17.51 -10.00
C GLN A 435 -42.52 17.80 -11.19
N PRO A 436 -43.00 18.52 -12.22
CA PRO A 436 -42.25 18.75 -13.46
C PRO A 436 -40.91 19.48 -13.30
N ALA A 437 -40.69 20.16 -12.18
CA ALA A 437 -39.42 20.81 -11.85
C ALA A 437 -38.30 19.81 -11.48
N LEU A 438 -38.66 18.56 -11.16
CA LEU A 438 -37.72 17.49 -10.82
C LEU A 438 -37.72 16.41 -11.91
N GLN A 439 -36.57 15.79 -12.11
CA GLN A 439 -36.47 14.55 -12.88
C GLN A 439 -36.81 13.36 -11.99
N ARG A 440 -37.38 12.31 -12.57
CA ARG A 440 -37.66 11.04 -11.89
C ARG A 440 -36.37 10.47 -11.31
N VAL A 441 -35.34 10.36 -12.14
CA VAL A 441 -33.94 10.20 -11.76
C VAL A 441 -33.12 11.29 -12.44
N LYS A 442 -32.44 12.12 -11.64
CA LYS A 442 -31.43 13.08 -12.07
C LYS A 442 -30.06 12.45 -11.83
N PRO A 443 -29.34 12.03 -12.88
CA PRO A 443 -27.98 11.51 -12.75
C PRO A 443 -27.09 12.40 -11.87
N GLY A 444 -26.36 11.79 -10.96
CA GLY A 444 -25.48 12.45 -9.99
C GLY A 444 -26.19 12.99 -8.74
N ASP A 445 -27.50 13.24 -8.79
CA ASP A 445 -28.21 14.03 -7.78
C ASP A 445 -29.36 13.25 -7.13
N PRO A 446 -29.08 12.38 -6.14
CA PRO A 446 -30.13 11.58 -5.49
C PRO A 446 -31.14 12.44 -4.74
N ASP A 447 -30.73 13.54 -4.11
CA ASP A 447 -31.64 14.40 -3.32
C ASP A 447 -32.66 15.14 -4.18
N ASN A 448 -32.28 15.54 -5.41
CA ASN A 448 -33.20 16.12 -6.39
C ASN A 448 -33.77 15.10 -7.38
N SER A 449 -33.60 13.80 -7.11
CA SER A 449 -34.27 12.74 -7.87
C SER A 449 -35.61 12.41 -7.23
N TYR A 450 -36.71 12.66 -7.96
CA TYR A 450 -38.06 12.48 -7.42
C TYR A 450 -38.33 11.03 -6.97
N VAL A 451 -37.68 10.03 -7.59
CA VAL A 451 -37.79 8.64 -7.16
C VAL A 451 -37.26 8.43 -5.73
N VAL A 452 -36.15 9.06 -5.35
CA VAL A 452 -35.57 8.94 -4.00
C VAL A 452 -36.49 9.60 -2.99
N GLN A 453 -36.99 10.79 -3.28
CA GLN A 453 -37.96 11.48 -2.43
C GLN A 453 -39.23 10.63 -2.21
N LYS A 454 -39.71 9.95 -3.25
CA LYS A 454 -40.84 9.01 -3.16
C LYS A 454 -40.52 7.79 -2.31
N LEU A 455 -39.33 7.22 -2.41
CA LEU A 455 -38.91 6.05 -1.63
C LEU A 455 -38.73 6.38 -0.14
N GLU A 456 -38.18 7.57 0.16
CA GLU A 456 -37.94 8.05 1.52
C GLU A 456 -39.19 8.66 2.17
N GLY A 457 -40.21 8.99 1.39
CA GLY A 457 -41.42 9.64 1.88
C GLY A 457 -41.19 11.09 2.30
N ALA A 458 -40.37 11.84 1.56
CA ALA A 458 -40.07 13.23 1.85
C ALA A 458 -41.34 14.09 1.92
N ALA A 459 -41.38 15.08 2.80
CA ALA A 459 -42.54 15.97 2.97
C ALA A 459 -42.88 16.78 1.70
N THR A 460 -41.93 16.88 0.76
CA THR A 460 -42.04 17.61 -0.50
C THR A 460 -42.75 16.82 -1.60
N ILE A 461 -43.01 15.53 -1.44
CA ILE A 461 -43.64 14.72 -2.50
C ILE A 461 -45.11 15.10 -2.68
N ALA A 462 -45.58 15.08 -3.93
CA ALA A 462 -47.01 15.07 -4.21
C ALA A 462 -47.54 13.63 -4.12
N GLY A 463 -48.76 13.42 -3.61
CA GLY A 463 -49.33 12.08 -3.46
C GLY A 463 -48.62 11.24 -2.39
N ASN A 464 -48.67 9.91 -2.53
CA ASN A 464 -48.14 8.98 -1.53
C ASN A 464 -46.69 8.56 -1.84
N ARG A 465 -45.98 8.17 -0.77
CA ARG A 465 -44.66 7.53 -0.86
C ARG A 465 -44.73 6.13 -1.47
N MET A 466 -43.62 5.68 -2.05
CA MET A 466 -43.48 4.36 -2.66
C MET A 466 -42.59 3.43 -1.81
N PRO A 467 -42.83 2.11 -1.79
CA PRO A 467 -43.94 1.38 -2.41
C PRO A 467 -45.32 1.71 -1.82
N LEU A 468 -46.35 1.92 -2.64
CA LEU A 468 -47.67 2.34 -2.19
C LEU A 468 -48.32 1.27 -1.28
N GLY A 469 -48.77 1.66 -0.08
CA GLY A 469 -49.56 0.81 0.82
C GLY A 469 -48.80 -0.37 1.48
N GLY A 470 -47.53 -0.61 1.14
CA GLY A 470 -46.66 -1.61 1.77
C GLY A 470 -45.84 -1.04 2.93
N PRO A 471 -44.82 -1.74 3.46
CA PRO A 471 -43.78 -1.13 4.29
C PRO A 471 -42.84 -0.24 3.46
N PHE A 472 -41.98 0.55 4.11
CA PHE A 472 -40.86 1.20 3.43
C PHE A 472 -39.87 0.14 2.92
N LEU A 473 -39.12 0.48 1.87
CA LEU A 473 -37.88 -0.25 1.61
C LEU A 473 -36.93 -0.02 2.79
N ASP A 474 -36.09 -1.01 3.09
CA ASP A 474 -35.04 -0.79 4.08
C ASP A 474 -34.05 0.29 3.60
N GLN A 475 -33.39 0.92 4.57
CA GLN A 475 -32.49 2.04 4.27
C GLN A 475 -31.32 1.60 3.39
N ALA A 476 -30.82 0.37 3.56
CA ALA A 476 -29.73 -0.16 2.74
C ALA A 476 -30.11 -0.26 1.25
N THR A 477 -31.36 -0.61 0.94
CA THR A 477 -31.88 -0.67 -0.44
C THR A 477 -32.07 0.73 -1.02
N ILE A 478 -32.51 1.70 -0.20
CA ILE A 478 -32.60 3.10 -0.63
C ILE A 478 -31.20 3.66 -0.90
N ASP A 479 -30.24 3.38 -0.01
CA ASP A 479 -28.84 3.79 -0.16
C ASP A 479 -28.21 3.21 -1.43
N GLN A 480 -28.60 1.99 -1.85
CA GLN A 480 -28.22 1.42 -3.14
C GLN A 480 -28.75 2.27 -4.32
N VAL A 481 -30.02 2.66 -4.31
CA VAL A 481 -30.59 3.54 -5.35
C VAL A 481 -29.86 4.87 -5.35
N ARG A 482 -29.61 5.47 -4.17
CA ARG A 482 -28.87 6.72 -4.03
C ARG A 482 -27.45 6.60 -4.57
N ALA A 483 -26.75 5.50 -4.29
CA ALA A 483 -25.40 5.23 -4.77
C ALA A 483 -25.33 5.08 -6.30
N TRP A 484 -26.28 4.37 -6.91
CA TRP A 484 -26.38 4.28 -8.38
C TRP A 484 -26.65 5.65 -9.02
N ILE A 485 -27.55 6.44 -8.44
CA ILE A 485 -27.83 7.80 -8.92
C ILE A 485 -26.59 8.69 -8.79
N THR A 486 -25.94 8.67 -7.62
CA THR A 486 -24.69 9.42 -7.35
C THR A 486 -23.60 9.05 -8.35
N ALA A 487 -23.51 7.77 -8.73
CA ALA A 487 -22.57 7.27 -9.73
C ALA A 487 -22.97 7.60 -11.20
N GLY A 488 -23.96 8.48 -11.41
CA GLY A 488 -24.38 8.94 -12.74
C GLY A 488 -25.53 8.16 -13.36
N ALA A 489 -26.21 7.29 -12.59
CA ALA A 489 -27.41 6.57 -13.00
C ALA A 489 -27.28 5.83 -14.35
N VAL A 490 -26.16 5.13 -14.57
CA VAL A 490 -25.83 4.49 -15.85
C VAL A 490 -26.76 3.30 -16.20
N ASN A 491 -26.96 3.05 -17.50
CA ASN A 491 -27.75 1.91 -18.01
C ASN A 491 -26.87 0.65 -18.09
N ASN A 492 -26.68 -0.04 -16.96
CA ASN A 492 -25.79 -1.19 -16.85
C ASN A 492 -26.40 -2.38 -16.12
#